data_AF-A0AAU4RJP3-F1
#
_entry.id   AF-A0AAU4RJP3-F1
#
_cell.length_a   1.000
_cell.length_b   1.000
_cell.length_c   1.000
_cell.angle_alpha   90.00
_cell.angle_beta   90.00
_cell.angle_gamma   90.00
#
_symmetry.space_group_name_H-M   'P 1'
#
loop_
_entity.id
_entity.type
_entity.pdbx_description
1 polymer ?
#
loop_
_entity_poly.entity_id
_entity_poly.type
_entity_poly.pdbx_seq_one_letter_code
_entity_poly.pdbx_strand_id
1 'polypeptide(L)'
;MLLLAGCGGAEEAPATSGTRRPSSASAEKSRTQALNDFTSATASFGGRPSLLDRGERLNACQIDATVFSRAVPDKADFRLVVSRLQKRGWKFPGPEGVKTAGKEVTTDLTSGGWRGFMGVGPLPEKVKAQAAPYTGGISFSASRTCDPA
;
A
#
# COMPACT_ATOMS: atom_id res chain seq x y z
N MET A 1 21.23 -73.86 -3.72
CA MET A 1 21.71 -72.83 -2.77
C MET A 1 20.53 -72.39 -1.93
N LEU A 2 20.51 -72.76 -0.64
CA LEU A 2 19.77 -72.02 0.38
C LEU A 2 20.55 -70.75 0.72
N LEU A 3 19.83 -69.71 1.16
CA LEU A 3 20.14 -68.59 2.08
C LEU A 3 19.18 -67.45 1.69
N LEU A 4 18.51 -66.67 2.53
CA LEU A 4 18.16 -66.66 3.96
C LEU A 4 17.13 -65.51 4.10
N ALA A 5 16.36 -65.53 5.17
CA ALA A 5 15.31 -64.57 5.52
C ALA A 5 15.80 -63.12 5.72
N GLY A 6 14.88 -62.17 5.53
CA GLY A 6 14.95 -60.81 6.04
C GLY A 6 13.53 -60.28 6.30
N CYS A 7 13.24 -59.91 7.54
CA CYS A 7 11.93 -59.80 8.15
C CYS A 7 11.47 -58.34 8.31
N GLY A 8 10.14 -58.14 8.32
CA GLY A 8 9.47 -56.98 8.93
C GLY A 8 9.15 -55.84 7.97
N GLY A 9 7.93 -55.32 7.87
CA GLY A 9 6.70 -55.54 8.62
C GLY A 9 5.77 -54.34 8.41
N ALA A 10 4.46 -54.61 8.40
CA ALA A 10 3.30 -53.69 8.44
C ALA A 10 3.19 -52.68 7.26
N GLU A 11 2.31 -52.91 6.28
CA GLU A 11 0.84 -52.67 6.35
C GLU A 11 0.51 -51.21 6.61
N GLU A 12 0.12 -50.49 5.56
CA GLU A 12 -1.14 -49.73 5.47
C GLU A 12 -1.21 -49.01 4.12
N ALA A 13 -2.22 -49.35 3.31
CA ALA A 13 -2.84 -48.43 2.36
C ALA A 13 -4.21 -48.08 2.97
N PRO A 14 -4.72 -46.84 2.89
CA PRO A 14 -5.04 -46.25 1.59
C PRO A 14 -4.85 -44.72 1.48
N ALA A 15 -5.07 -44.25 0.26
CA ALA A 15 -5.06 -42.86 -0.19
C ALA A 15 -5.80 -41.88 0.72
N THR A 16 -5.26 -40.66 0.86
CA THR A 16 -6.04 -39.42 0.71
C THR A 16 -5.09 -38.31 0.27
N SER A 17 -5.38 -37.74 -0.89
CA SER A 17 -4.78 -36.53 -1.41
C SER A 17 -4.95 -35.37 -0.42
N GLY A 18 -3.91 -35.12 0.36
CA GLY A 18 -3.76 -33.90 1.15
C GLY A 18 -2.82 -32.93 0.45
N THR A 19 -3.14 -32.51 -0.78
CA THR A 19 -2.50 -31.32 -1.35
C THR A 19 -2.91 -30.15 -0.48
N ARG A 20 -2.10 -29.84 0.53
CA ARG A 20 -2.20 -28.60 1.30
C ARG A 20 -1.88 -27.49 0.31
N ARG A 21 -2.93 -26.98 -0.32
CA ARG A 21 -2.90 -25.77 -1.14
C ARG A 21 -2.12 -24.74 -0.33
N PRO A 22 -0.96 -24.24 -0.79
CA PRO A 22 -0.36 -23.10 -0.14
C PRO A 22 -1.41 -22.00 -0.22
N SER A 23 -2.00 -21.67 0.93
CA SER A 23 -2.85 -20.51 1.04
C SER A 23 -1.94 -19.36 0.64
N SER A 24 -2.19 -18.79 -0.52
CA SER A 24 -1.49 -17.63 -1.04
C SER A 24 -1.90 -16.44 -0.18
N ALA A 25 -1.44 -16.44 1.07
CA ALA A 25 -1.33 -15.26 1.90
C ALA A 25 -0.50 -14.30 1.05
N SER A 26 -1.18 -13.36 0.40
CA SER A 26 -0.52 -12.25 -0.27
C SER A 26 0.37 -11.63 0.79
N ALA A 27 1.69 -11.72 0.61
CA ALA A 27 2.64 -11.31 1.64
C ALA A 27 2.22 -9.96 2.22
N GLU A 28 1.92 -9.94 3.52
CA GLU A 28 1.45 -8.73 4.17
C GLU A 28 2.51 -7.64 4.05
N LYS A 29 2.08 -6.46 3.67
CA LYS A 29 2.97 -5.31 3.56
C LYS A 29 3.05 -4.63 4.92
N SER A 30 4.24 -4.39 5.43
CA SER A 30 4.42 -3.64 6.68
C SER A 30 4.09 -2.15 6.49
N ARG A 31 3.83 -1.43 7.58
CA ARG A 31 3.65 0.04 7.56
C ARG A 31 4.84 0.75 6.92
N THR A 32 6.06 0.33 7.29
CA THR A 32 7.29 0.89 6.75
C THR A 32 7.41 0.65 5.25
N GLN A 33 7.05 -0.54 4.76
CA GLN A 33 7.04 -0.82 3.32
C GLN A 33 6.02 0.04 2.58
N ALA A 34 4.79 0.15 3.10
CA ALA A 34 3.75 0.99 2.50
C ALA A 34 4.15 2.48 2.44
N LEU A 35 4.76 3.02 3.52
CA LEU A 35 5.27 4.38 3.53
C LEU A 35 6.47 4.57 2.59
N ASN A 36 7.38 3.59 2.51
CA ASN A 36 8.51 3.62 1.59
C ASN A 36 8.06 3.59 0.13
N ASP A 37 6.98 2.87 -0.18
CA ASP A 37 6.40 2.87 -1.52
C ASP A 37 5.88 4.24 -1.91
N PHE A 38 5.13 4.88 -1.01
CA PHE A 38 4.66 6.25 -1.23
C PHE A 38 5.83 7.21 -1.40
N THR A 39 6.79 7.20 -0.47
CA THR A 39 8.01 8.03 -0.51
C THR A 39 8.75 7.87 -1.85
N SER A 40 8.89 6.64 -2.32
CA SER A 40 9.57 6.34 -3.59
C SER A 40 8.75 6.80 -4.79
N ALA A 41 7.42 6.66 -4.75
CA ALA A 41 6.54 7.06 -5.85
C ALA A 41 6.51 8.58 -6.05
N THR A 42 6.70 9.34 -4.96
CA THR A 42 6.66 10.80 -4.96
C THR A 42 8.04 11.48 -4.98
N ALA A 43 9.14 10.72 -5.07
CA ALA A 43 10.50 11.26 -4.94
C ALA A 43 10.82 12.43 -5.90
N SER A 44 10.19 12.47 -7.08
CA SER A 44 10.39 13.55 -8.07
C SER A 44 9.69 14.87 -7.72
N PHE A 45 8.80 14.89 -6.72
CA PHE A 45 8.02 16.09 -6.34
C PHE A 45 8.69 16.91 -5.24
N GLY A 46 9.83 16.42 -4.73
CA GLY A 46 10.61 17.10 -3.70
C GLY A 46 10.06 16.90 -2.30
N GLY A 47 10.95 16.78 -1.32
CA GLY A 47 10.60 16.67 0.09
C GLY A 47 10.37 15.24 0.58
N ARG A 48 10.60 15.04 1.87
CA ARG A 48 10.18 13.81 2.57
C ARG A 48 8.69 13.92 2.87
N PRO A 49 7.91 12.83 2.81
CA PRO A 49 6.51 12.89 3.21
C PRO A 49 6.38 13.40 4.64
N SER A 50 5.57 14.45 4.81
CA SER A 50 5.12 14.90 6.11
C SER A 50 4.06 13.90 6.60
N LEU A 51 4.37 13.20 7.68
CA LEU A 51 3.40 12.36 8.36
C LEU A 51 2.46 13.26 9.15
N LEU A 52 1.16 13.13 8.89
CA LEU A 52 0.15 13.84 9.66
C LEU A 52 -0.09 13.04 10.94
N ASP A 53 0.54 13.45 12.03
CA ASP A 53 0.25 12.93 13.36
C ASP A 53 -1.07 13.53 13.85
N ARG A 54 -2.07 12.69 14.13
CA ARG A 54 -3.36 13.10 14.69
C ARG A 54 -3.44 12.93 16.21
N GLY A 55 -2.32 12.66 16.89
CA GLY A 55 -2.24 12.45 18.32
C GLY A 55 -2.24 10.96 18.72
N GLU A 56 -1.48 10.68 19.78
CA GLU A 56 -1.21 9.40 20.46
C GLU A 56 -1.38 8.10 19.65
N ARG A 57 -0.22 7.58 19.22
CA ARG A 57 -0.01 6.30 18.52
C ARG A 57 -0.31 6.40 17.03
N LEU A 58 0.77 6.55 16.26
CA LEU A 58 0.87 6.02 14.91
C LEU A 58 0.57 4.52 14.98
N ASN A 59 -0.70 4.15 15.01
CA ASN A 59 -1.13 2.77 14.99
C ASN A 59 -0.41 2.13 13.79
N ALA A 60 0.23 0.99 13.99
CA ALA A 60 1.02 0.31 12.96
C ALA A 60 0.20 -0.11 11.71
N CYS A 61 -1.06 0.31 11.66
CA CYS A 61 -2.10 0.01 10.70
C CYS A 61 -2.67 1.27 10.06
N GLN A 62 -2.13 2.48 10.32
CA GLN A 62 -2.54 3.71 9.64
C GLN A 62 -1.32 4.53 9.17
N ILE A 63 -1.49 5.14 8.00
CA ILE A 63 -0.55 6.08 7.38
C ILE A 63 -1.39 7.24 6.85
N ASP A 64 -1.07 8.45 7.28
CA ASP A 64 -1.50 9.68 6.63
C ASP A 64 -0.24 10.47 6.30
N ALA A 65 0.02 10.66 5.00
CA ALA A 65 1.25 11.26 4.52
C ALA A 65 0.96 12.24 3.39
N THR A 66 1.66 13.38 3.40
CA THR A 66 1.57 14.36 2.33
C THR A 66 2.97 14.76 1.87
N VAL A 67 3.17 14.81 0.56
CA VAL A 67 4.32 15.49 -0.06
C VAL A 67 3.84 16.83 -0.58
N PHE A 68 4.34 17.90 0.03
CA PHE A 68 4.01 19.26 -0.36
C PHE A 68 4.76 19.70 -1.61
N SER A 69 4.08 20.44 -2.48
CA SER A 69 4.63 20.95 -3.73
C SER A 69 4.40 22.45 -3.87
N ARG A 70 5.39 23.15 -4.44
CA ARG A 70 5.29 24.59 -4.76
C ARG A 70 4.30 24.87 -5.88
N ALA A 71 4.03 23.88 -6.72
CA ALA A 71 2.99 23.92 -7.75
C ALA A 71 1.86 22.93 -7.41
N VAL A 72 0.66 23.20 -7.91
CA VAL A 72 -0.47 22.28 -7.79
C VAL A 72 -0.24 21.08 -8.73
N PRO A 73 -0.03 19.85 -8.21
CA PRO A 73 0.16 18.70 -9.07
C PRO A 73 -1.13 18.36 -9.80
N ASP A 74 -1.01 17.88 -11.03
CA ASP A 74 -2.14 17.69 -11.94
C ASP A 74 -2.45 16.22 -12.26
N LYS A 75 -3.29 15.98 -13.27
CA LYS A 75 -3.66 14.61 -13.71
C LYS A 75 -2.48 13.83 -14.30
N ALA A 76 -1.47 14.47 -14.88
CA ALA A 76 -0.27 13.79 -15.36
C ALA A 76 0.59 13.35 -14.17
N ASP A 77 0.76 14.22 -13.17
CA ASP A 77 1.46 13.91 -11.92
C ASP A 77 0.78 12.77 -11.15
N PHE A 78 -0.54 12.81 -11.04
CA PHE A 78 -1.35 11.74 -10.47
C PHE A 78 -1.05 10.39 -11.14
N ARG A 79 -1.13 10.33 -12.48
CA ARG A 79 -0.89 9.10 -13.24
C ARG A 79 0.54 8.58 -13.06
N LEU A 80 1.51 9.49 -12.98
CA LEU A 80 2.91 9.13 -12.72
C LEU A 80 3.07 8.46 -11.34
N VAL A 81 2.47 9.04 -10.30
CA VAL A 81 2.52 8.47 -8.93
C VAL A 81 1.79 7.13 -8.88
N VAL A 82 0.59 7.01 -9.45
CA VAL A 82 -0.14 5.73 -9.55
C VAL A 82 0.71 4.67 -10.24
N SER A 83 1.30 4.98 -11.40
CA SER A 83 2.15 4.04 -12.13
C SER A 83 3.33 3.55 -11.30
N ARG A 84 3.96 4.44 -10.52
CA ARG A 84 5.07 4.08 -9.61
C ARG A 84 4.61 3.23 -8.43
N LEU A 85 3.43 3.49 -7.87
CA LEU A 85 2.83 2.66 -6.83
C LEU A 85 2.46 1.26 -7.37
N GLN A 86 1.94 1.18 -8.59
CA GLN A 86 1.65 -0.10 -9.26
C GLN A 86 2.90 -0.97 -9.42
N LYS A 87 4.02 -0.38 -9.81
CA LYS A 87 5.33 -1.08 -9.87
C LYS A 87 5.78 -1.63 -8.52
N ARG A 88 5.18 -1.19 -7.41
CA ARG A 88 5.44 -1.61 -6.04
C ARG A 88 4.32 -2.49 -5.46
N GLY A 89 3.44 -2.99 -6.32
CA GLY A 89 2.38 -3.93 -5.96
C GLY A 89 1.12 -3.28 -5.39
N TRP A 90 0.92 -1.98 -5.58
CA TRP A 90 -0.38 -1.36 -5.34
C TRP A 90 -1.33 -1.61 -6.50
N LYS A 91 -2.51 -2.14 -6.20
CA LYS A 91 -3.58 -2.33 -7.16
C LYS A 91 -4.37 -1.03 -7.27
N PHE A 92 -4.57 -0.61 -8.52
CA PHE A 92 -5.36 0.55 -8.89
C PHE A 92 -6.65 0.04 -9.55
N PRO A 93 -7.83 0.55 -9.15
CA PRO A 93 -9.12 0.07 -9.64
C PRO A 93 -9.37 0.35 -11.12
N GLY A 94 -8.50 1.12 -11.78
CA GLY A 94 -8.70 1.52 -13.18
C GLY A 94 -9.20 2.96 -13.29
N PRO A 95 -9.28 3.50 -14.53
CA PRO A 95 -9.74 4.87 -14.78
C PRO A 95 -11.12 5.19 -14.19
N GLU A 96 -12.01 4.21 -14.11
CA GLU A 96 -13.36 4.30 -13.53
C GLU A 96 -13.36 4.57 -12.02
N GLY A 97 -12.29 4.19 -11.32
CA GLY A 97 -12.11 4.46 -9.89
C GLY A 97 -11.52 5.84 -9.59
N VAL A 98 -11.22 6.65 -10.62
CA VAL A 98 -10.67 7.99 -10.45
C VAL A 98 -11.80 9.00 -10.27
N LYS A 99 -11.76 9.75 -9.17
CA LYS A 99 -12.68 10.86 -8.90
C LYS A 99 -11.97 12.18 -9.13
N THR A 100 -12.63 13.12 -9.80
CA THR A 100 -12.12 14.48 -10.04
C THR A 100 -13.12 15.51 -9.53
N ALA A 101 -12.65 16.44 -8.71
CA ALA A 101 -13.45 17.56 -8.19
C ALA A 101 -12.64 18.85 -8.33
N GLY A 102 -12.97 19.69 -9.31
CA GLY A 102 -12.17 20.86 -9.64
C GLY A 102 -10.74 20.46 -10.05
N LYS A 103 -9.74 20.90 -9.28
CA LYS A 103 -8.31 20.58 -9.49
C LYS A 103 -7.83 19.35 -8.70
N GLU A 104 -8.70 18.73 -7.91
CA GLU A 104 -8.39 17.55 -7.11
C GLU A 104 -8.65 16.27 -7.92
N VAL A 105 -7.69 15.36 -7.94
CA VAL A 105 -7.78 14.05 -8.60
C VAL A 105 -7.42 12.96 -7.60
N THR A 106 -8.29 11.97 -7.42
CA THR A 106 -8.17 10.97 -6.35
C THR A 106 -8.51 9.56 -6.83
N THR A 107 -7.99 8.55 -6.13
CA THR A 107 -8.33 7.14 -6.34
C THR A 107 -8.11 6.33 -5.07
N ASP A 108 -8.84 5.22 -4.97
CA ASP A 108 -8.53 4.15 -4.02
C ASP A 108 -7.39 3.27 -4.56
N LEU A 109 -6.64 2.63 -3.64
CA LEU A 109 -5.54 1.72 -3.93
C LEU A 109 -5.52 0.59 -2.89
N THR A 110 -5.02 -0.60 -3.25
CA THR A 110 -4.83 -1.69 -2.27
C THR A 110 -3.49 -2.39 -2.41
N SER A 111 -2.88 -2.85 -1.31
CA SER A 111 -1.63 -3.62 -1.36
C SER A 111 -1.36 -4.36 -0.05
N GLY A 112 -1.14 -5.68 -0.10
CA GLY A 112 -0.67 -6.46 1.06
C GLY A 112 -1.45 -6.22 2.36
N GLY A 113 -2.78 -6.22 2.30
CA GLY A 113 -3.67 -5.96 3.44
C GLY A 113 -4.07 -4.49 3.65
N TRP A 114 -3.37 -3.54 3.01
CA TRP A 114 -3.71 -2.13 3.07
C TRP A 114 -4.81 -1.76 2.08
N ARG A 115 -5.73 -0.92 2.53
CA ARG A 115 -6.65 -0.12 1.72
C ARG A 115 -6.22 1.34 1.86
N GLY A 116 -5.98 1.98 0.73
CA GLY A 116 -5.50 3.36 0.70
C GLY A 116 -6.28 4.22 -0.27
N PHE A 117 -6.03 5.50 -0.13
CA PHE A 117 -6.56 6.60 -0.90
C PHE A 117 -5.37 7.49 -1.25
N MET A 118 -5.26 7.85 -2.52
CA MET A 118 -4.26 8.79 -3.01
C MET A 118 -4.94 9.93 -3.73
N GLY A 119 -4.47 11.14 -3.48
CA GLY A 119 -4.97 12.33 -4.14
C GLY A 119 -3.85 13.30 -4.51
N VAL A 120 -4.08 14.06 -5.56
CA VAL A 120 -3.30 15.26 -5.87
C VAL A 120 -4.22 16.46 -6.00
N GLY A 121 -3.71 17.64 -5.67
CA GLY A 121 -4.47 18.87 -5.86
C GLY A 121 -3.93 20.05 -5.07
N PRO A 122 -4.69 21.16 -5.05
CA PRO A 122 -4.35 22.32 -4.25
C PRO A 122 -4.42 21.99 -2.75
N LEU A 123 -3.64 22.71 -1.94
CA LEU A 123 -3.79 22.57 -0.49
C LEU A 123 -5.16 23.09 -0.04
N PRO A 124 -5.83 22.41 0.91
CA PRO A 124 -7.06 22.93 1.50
C PRO A 124 -6.82 24.30 2.14
N GLU A 125 -7.78 25.23 2.03
CA GLU A 125 -7.64 26.62 2.52
C GLU A 125 -7.10 26.71 3.95
N LYS A 126 -7.62 25.86 4.85
CA LYS A 126 -7.22 25.79 6.27
C LYS A 126 -5.73 25.49 6.50
N VAL A 127 -5.03 24.93 5.51
CA VAL A 127 -3.62 24.52 5.62
C VAL A 127 -2.68 25.47 4.85
N LYS A 128 -3.20 26.26 3.90
CA LYS A 128 -2.37 27.11 3.02
C LYS A 128 -1.47 28.08 3.78
N ALA A 129 -2.00 28.72 4.84
CA ALA A 129 -1.23 29.69 5.63
C ALA A 129 -0.07 29.03 6.40
N GLN A 130 -0.25 27.78 6.85
CA GLN A 130 0.74 27.04 7.64
C GLN A 130 1.75 26.30 6.76
N ALA A 131 1.36 25.99 5.52
CA ALA A 131 2.15 25.24 4.56
C ALA A 131 2.85 26.14 3.53
N ALA A 132 2.97 27.45 3.76
CA ALA A 132 3.78 28.30 2.88
C ALA A 132 5.24 27.76 2.83
N PRO A 133 5.90 27.73 1.66
CA PRO A 133 5.51 28.31 0.37
C PRO A 133 4.79 27.34 -0.59
N TYR A 134 4.16 26.28 -0.09
CA TYR A 134 3.54 25.24 -0.90
C TYR A 134 2.11 25.62 -1.32
N THR A 135 1.73 25.25 -2.55
CA THR A 135 0.39 25.57 -3.11
C THR A 135 -0.44 24.32 -3.39
N GLY A 136 0.19 23.15 -3.45
CA GLY A 136 -0.46 21.86 -3.63
C GLY A 136 0.27 20.74 -2.93
N GLY A 137 -0.21 19.53 -3.15
CA GLY A 137 0.45 18.34 -2.61
C GLY A 137 -0.10 17.04 -3.18
N ILE A 138 0.63 15.98 -2.87
CA ILE A 138 0.25 14.61 -3.11
C ILE A 138 -0.03 14.01 -1.74
N SER A 139 -1.25 13.57 -1.51
CA SER A 139 -1.67 12.99 -0.24
C SER A 139 -1.92 11.50 -0.39
N PHE A 140 -1.56 10.75 0.64
CA PHE A 140 -1.73 9.32 0.72
C PHE A 140 -2.21 8.96 2.12
N SER A 141 -3.40 8.37 2.17
CA SER A 141 -3.95 7.78 3.38
C SER A 141 -4.05 6.29 3.17
N ALA A 142 -3.61 5.47 4.11
CA ALA A 142 -3.78 4.03 4.04
C ALA A 142 -4.05 3.45 5.42
N SER A 143 -4.92 2.45 5.45
CA SER A 143 -5.24 1.70 6.65
C SER A 143 -5.30 0.21 6.40
N ARG A 144 -5.09 -0.57 7.45
CA ARG A 144 -5.40 -2.01 7.53
C ARG A 144 -6.04 -2.29 8.88
N THR A 145 -6.66 -3.45 9.03
CA THR A 145 -7.15 -3.91 10.34
C THR A 145 -5.99 -3.91 11.34
N CYS A 146 -6.18 -3.27 12.50
CA CYS A 146 -5.28 -3.44 13.62
C CYS A 146 -5.66 -4.70 14.37
N ASP A 147 -4.68 -5.54 14.66
CA ASP A 147 -4.88 -6.56 15.67
C ASP A 147 -5.15 -5.85 17.01
N PRO A 148 -6.14 -6.32 17.79
CA PRO A 148 -6.30 -5.85 19.16
C PRO A 148 -5.00 -6.18 19.92
N ALA A 149 -4.47 -5.19 20.64
CA ALA A 149 -3.30 -5.34 21.49
C ALA A 149 -3.53 -6.37 22.61
#